data_AF-A0A0Q9KM08-F1
#
_entry.id   AF-A0A0Q9KM08-F1
#
_cell.length_a   1.000
_cell.length_b   1.000
_cell.length_c   1.000
_cell.angle_alpha   90.00
_cell.angle_beta   90.00
_cell.angle_gamma   90.00
#
_symmetry.space_group_name_H-M   'P 1'
#
loop_
_entity.id
_entity.type
_entity.pdbx_description
1 polymer ?
#
loop_
_entity_poly.entity_id
_entity_poly.type
_entity_poly.pdbx_seq_one_letter_code
_entity_poly.pdbx_strand_id
1 'polypeptide(L)' 'MFYKLSKIRNEAIMVEVAVPGQRWEIEFLEDGTVEVEKFISNGDFYDVKELESLFKNFSD' A
#
# COMPACT_ATOMS: atom_id res chain seq x y z
N MET A 1 -4.44 -7.56 13.62
CA MET A 1 -4.21 -7.68 12.17
C MET A 1 -5.57 -7.54 11.51
N PHE A 2 -5.71 -6.55 10.65
CA PHE A 2 -6.93 -6.32 9.88
C PHE A 2 -6.65 -6.63 8.42
N TYR A 3 -7.64 -7.16 7.70
CA TYR A 3 -7.52 -7.38 6.27
C TYR A 3 -8.76 -6.88 5.53
N LYS A 4 -8.58 -6.50 4.27
CA LYS A 4 -9.63 -6.09 3.35
C LYS A 4 -9.43 -6.82 2.03
N LEU A 5 -10.52 -7.32 1.47
CA LEU A 5 -10.54 -7.90 0.13
C LEU A 5 -11.02 -6.85 -0.87
N SER A 6 -10.26 -6.66 -1.94
CA SER A 6 -10.56 -5.67 -2.98
C SER A 6 -10.38 -6.30 -4.36
N LYS A 7 -11.24 -5.93 -5.32
CA LYS A 7 -11.04 -6.23 -6.74
C LYS A 7 -10.74 -4.92 -7.46
N ILE A 8 -9.46 -4.71 -7.77
CA ILE A 8 -8.94 -3.41 -8.26
C ILE A 8 -8.50 -3.48 -9.73
N ARG A 9 -8.22 -4.70 -10.23
CA ARG A 9 -8.01 -5.03 -11.64
C ARG A 9 -8.79 -6.30 -12.00
N ASN A 10 -9.11 -6.48 -13.28
CA ASN A 10 -9.96 -7.59 -13.72
C ASN A 10 -9.33 -8.96 -13.46
N GLU A 11 -8.01 -9.04 -13.60
CA GLU A 11 -7.22 -10.28 -13.62
C GLU A 11 -6.58 -10.63 -12.26
N ALA A 12 -6.94 -9.91 -11.19
CA ALA A 12 -6.42 -10.19 -9.86
C ALA A 12 -7.45 -9.94 -8.74
N ILE A 13 -7.27 -10.68 -7.65
CA ILE A 13 -7.88 -10.40 -6.35
C ILE A 13 -6.79 -9.86 -5.44
N MET A 14 -7.02 -8.68 -4.85
CA MET A 14 -6.08 -8.07 -3.90
C MET A 14 -6.57 -8.26 -2.46
N VAL A 15 -5.65 -8.68 -1.59
CA VAL A 15 -5.80 -8.67 -0.14
C VAL A 15 -4.88 -7.59 0.42
N GLU A 16 -5.48 -6.58 1.05
CA GLU A 16 -4.74 -5.57 1.80
C GLU A 16 -4.64 -6.01 3.27
N VAL A 17 -3.44 -6.06 3.83
CA VAL A 17 -3.20 -6.44 5.24
C VAL A 17 -2.56 -5.27 5.99
N ALA A 18 -3.16 -4.90 7.11
CA ALA A 18 -2.61 -3.89 8.02
C ALA A 18 -2.01 -4.56 9.27
N VAL A 19 -0.71 -4.34 9.48
CA VAL A 19 0.04 -4.73 10.68
C VAL A 19 0.74 -3.50 11.26
N PRO A 20 1.12 -3.49 12.55
CA PRO A 20 1.85 -2.35 13.12
C PRO A 20 3.10 -2.00 12.30
N GLY A 21 3.18 -0.75 11.83
CA GLY A 21 4.29 -0.23 11.05
C GLY A 21 4.37 -0.69 9.59
N GLN A 22 3.44 -1.50 9.09
CA GLN A 22 3.44 -1.93 7.68
C GLN A 22 2.03 -2.09 7.10
N ARG A 23 1.91 -1.86 5.80
CA ARG A 23 0.76 -2.23 4.98
C ARG A 23 1.24 -3.13 3.87
N TRP A 24 0.58 -4.26 3.66
CA TRP A 24 0.92 -5.18 2.58
C TRP A 24 -0.21 -5.20 1.56
N GLU A 25 0.17 -5.23 0.30
CA GLU A 25 -0.72 -5.54 -0.82
C GLU A 25 -0.31 -6.92 -1.35
N ILE A 26 -1.25 -7.86 -1.33
CA ILE A 26 -1.04 -9.23 -1.81
C ILE A 26 -2.01 -9.45 -2.96
N GLU A 27 -1.49 -9.68 -4.15
CA GLU A 27 -2.30 -9.91 -5.34
C GLU A 27 -2.21 -11.35 -5.80
N PHE A 28 -3.37 -11.97 -6.00
CA PHE A 28 -3.53 -13.30 -6.57
C PHE A 28 -4.03 -13.13 -8.00
N LEU A 29 -3.17 -13.40 -8.97
CA LEU A 29 -3.47 -13.27 -10.39
C LEU A 29 -4.20 -14.52 -10.92
N GLU A 30 -4.89 -14.39 -12.05
CA GLU A 30 -5.63 -15.49 -12.68
C GLU A 30 -4.75 -16.68 -13.09
N ASP A 31 -3.48 -16.42 -13.44
CA ASP A 31 -2.49 -17.45 -13.78
C ASP A 31 -1.90 -18.19 -12.57
N GLY A 32 -2.32 -17.80 -11.35
CA GLY A 32 -1.83 -18.36 -10.09
C GLY A 32 -0.57 -17.68 -9.54
N THR A 33 -0.03 -16.67 -10.22
CA THR A 33 1.06 -15.85 -9.70
C THR A 33 0.59 -15.09 -8.45
N VAL A 34 1.47 -15.01 -7.45
CA VAL A 34 1.23 -14.22 -6.23
C VAL A 34 2.29 -13.13 -6.14
N GLU A 35 1.84 -11.88 -6.17
CA GLU A 35 2.68 -10.70 -6.01
C GLU A 35 2.48 -10.13 -4.60
N VAL A 36 3.57 -9.75 -3.93
CA VAL A 36 3.53 -9.19 -2.58
C VAL A 36 4.35 -7.91 -2.55
N GLU A 37 3.69 -6.79 -2.28
CA GLU A 37 4.32 -5.52 -2.01
C GLU A 37 4.19 -5.14 -0.53
N LYS A 38 5.28 -4.63 0.06
CA LYS A 38 5.32 -4.19 1.46
C LYS A 38 5.61 -2.71 1.54
N PHE A 39 4.64 -1.96 2.03
CA PHE A 39 4.81 -0.57 2.43
C PHE A 39 5.22 -0.53 3.90
N ILE A 40 6.45 -0.07 4.17
CA ILE A 40 7.02 -0.02 5.51
C ILE A 40 6.99 1.44 5.98
N SER A 41 6.38 1.68 7.14
CA SER A 41 6.43 2.98 7.78
C SER A 41 7.87 3.30 8.19
N ASN A 42 8.30 4.55 7.97
CA ASN A 42 9.57 5.04 8.49
C ASN A 42 9.54 5.29 10.01
N GLY A 43 8.39 5.10 10.67
CA GLY A 43 8.20 5.28 12.11
C GLY A 43 7.96 6.71 12.55
N ASP A 44 8.03 7.68 11.62
CA ASP A 44 7.89 9.10 11.90
C ASP A 44 6.46 9.59 11.63
N PHE A 45 6.10 10.66 12.35
CA PHE A 45 4.87 11.41 12.12
C PHE A 45 5.25 12.87 11.84
N TYR A 46 4.73 13.40 10.74
CA TYR A 46 5.03 14.76 10.29
C TYR A 46 3.83 15.68 10.51
N ASP A 47 4.10 16.98 10.65
CA ASP A 47 3.07 18.00 10.73
C ASP A 47 2.67 18.52 9.33
N VAL A 48 1.79 19.51 9.30
CA VAL A 48 1.27 20.10 8.04
C VAL A 48 2.36 20.64 7.11
N LYS A 49 3.55 20.98 7.61
CA LYS A 49 4.63 21.55 6.79
C LYS A 49 5.21 20.53 5.82
N GLU A 50 5.12 19.24 6.13
CA GLU A 50 5.58 18.19 5.23
C GLU A 50 4.77 18.15 3.92
N LEU A 51 3.53 18.67 3.91
CA LEU A 51 2.74 18.78 2.69
C LEU A 51 3.43 19.64 1.62
N GLU A 52 4.13 20.70 2.01
CA GLU A 52 4.87 21.55 1.07
C GLU A 52 6.02 20.77 0.39
N SER A 53 6.73 19.96 1.17
CA SER A 53 7.78 19.05 0.68
C SER A 53 7.20 18.01 -0.27
N LEU A 54 6.09 17.37 0.09
CA LEU A 54 5.44 16.35 -0.73
C LEU A 54 4.95 16.92 -2.08
N PHE A 55 4.29 18.08 -2.07
CA PHE A 55 3.87 18.71 -3.32
C PHE A 55 5.07 19.06 -4.19
N LYS A 56 6.09 19.73 -3.62
CA LYS A 56 7.28 20.11 -4.37
C LYS A 56 7.99 18.93 -5.05
N ASN A 57 8.01 17.76 -4.41
CA ASN A 57 8.78 16.62 -4.89
C ASN A 57 7.97 15.63 -5.76
N PHE A 58 6.63 15.67 -5.70
CA PHE A 58 5.78 14.63 -6.30
C PHE A 58 4.55 15.16 -7.06
N SER A 59 4.39 16.47 -7.26
CA SER A 59 3.23 17.05 -7.95
C SER A 59 3.44 17.40 -9.43
N ASP A 60 4.49 16.85 -10.06
CA ASP A 60 4.73 17.04 -11.50
C ASP A 60 3.59 16.47 -12.37
#